data_AF-W4UWV1-F1
#
_entry.id   AF-W4UWV1-F1
#
_cell.length_a   1.000
_cell.length_b   1.000
_cell.length_c   1.000
_cell.angle_alpha   90.00
_cell.angle_beta   90.00
_cell.angle_gamma   90.00
#
_symmetry.space_group_name_H-M   'P 1'
#
loop_
_entity.id
_entity.type
_entity.pdbx_description
1 polymer ?
#
loop_
_entity_poly.entity_id
_entity_poly.type
_entity_poly.pdbx_seq_one_letter_code
_entity_poly.pdbx_strand_id
1 'polypeptide(L)'
;MLRVNDDGSTTEVLTTKPKEWGRWQRYDYVTFDFSSVTKPGVYKLSYGKQTTLAFPIADDVYQRAWHNTLDVFLPVQMDHMFVREAYRVWHGAPHLDDALQAPVNYSHWDGWRQGPVTGNKYKPLEHIPGLNVGGWFDAGDFDIQTPSQQAVINALVQLWEEFDVARDETLIDQANRYVEIHLPTASPMYCSRSSTVPYS
;
A
#
# COMPACT_ATOMS: atom_id res chain seq x y z
N MET A 1 -30.92 -5.85 12.40
CA MET A 1 -29.54 -5.71 12.94
C MET A 1 -29.50 -6.26 14.35
N LEU A 2 -28.49 -7.07 14.62
CA LEU A 2 -28.33 -7.81 15.87
C LEU A 2 -27.03 -7.33 16.55
N ARG A 3 -27.09 -7.00 17.83
CA ARG A 3 -25.90 -6.81 18.69
C ARG A 3 -25.50 -8.16 19.28
N VAL A 4 -24.23 -8.47 19.23
CA VAL A 4 -23.65 -9.66 19.89
C VAL A 4 -23.36 -9.28 21.35
N ASN A 5 -23.88 -10.05 22.28
CA ASN A 5 -23.69 -9.89 23.72
C ASN A 5 -22.43 -10.64 24.17
N ASP A 6 -21.97 -10.37 25.40
CA ASP A 6 -20.73 -10.94 25.94
C ASP A 6 -20.77 -12.47 26.07
N ASP A 7 -21.97 -13.06 26.21
CA ASP A 7 -22.21 -14.50 26.25
C ASP A 7 -22.33 -15.15 24.84
N GLY A 8 -22.14 -14.36 23.78
CA GLY A 8 -22.29 -14.79 22.39
C GLY A 8 -23.74 -14.83 21.88
N SER A 9 -24.73 -14.59 22.74
CA SER A 9 -26.12 -14.42 22.32
C SER A 9 -26.31 -13.13 21.51
N THR A 10 -27.45 -12.98 20.86
CA THR A 10 -27.75 -11.79 20.04
C THR A 10 -29.03 -11.10 20.48
N THR A 11 -28.96 -9.77 20.58
CA THR A 11 -30.11 -8.90 20.84
C THR A 11 -30.44 -8.09 19.59
N GLU A 12 -31.69 -8.08 19.16
CA GLU A 12 -32.12 -7.21 18.07
C GLU A 12 -32.08 -5.74 18.51
N VAL A 13 -31.42 -4.88 17.73
CA VAL A 13 -31.25 -3.44 18.04
C VAL A 13 -31.87 -2.50 17.02
N LEU A 14 -32.11 -2.97 15.81
CA LEU A 14 -32.74 -2.19 14.75
C LEU A 14 -33.35 -3.12 13.71
N THR A 15 -34.62 -2.92 13.40
CA THR A 15 -35.33 -3.63 12.34
C THR A 15 -36.07 -2.63 11.47
N THR A 16 -35.67 -2.58 10.19
CA THR A 16 -36.29 -1.72 9.19
C THR A 16 -36.40 -2.46 7.88
N LYS A 17 -37.34 -2.05 7.03
CA LYS A 17 -37.41 -2.55 5.66
C LYS A 17 -36.26 -1.92 4.86
N PRO A 18 -35.39 -2.73 4.23
CA PRO A 18 -34.35 -2.18 3.39
C PRO A 18 -34.95 -1.47 2.17
N LYS A 19 -34.23 -0.48 1.64
CA LYS A 19 -34.64 0.32 0.49
C LYS A 19 -34.04 -0.27 -0.78
N GLU A 20 -34.85 -0.40 -1.83
CA GLU A 20 -34.33 -0.73 -3.16
C GLU A 20 -33.27 0.30 -3.59
N TRP A 21 -32.10 -0.18 -3.97
CA TRP A 21 -31.01 0.66 -4.49
C TRP A 21 -30.96 0.61 -6.01
N GLY A 22 -31.06 -0.60 -6.57
CA GLY A 22 -31.10 -0.83 -8.00
C GLY A 22 -30.23 -2.01 -8.43
N ARG A 23 -30.18 -2.23 -9.74
CA ARG A 23 -29.40 -3.31 -10.34
C ARG A 23 -27.97 -2.85 -10.62
N TRP A 24 -27.01 -3.65 -10.16
CA TRP A 24 -25.61 -3.48 -10.53
C TRP A 24 -25.02 -4.80 -11.04
N GLN A 25 -24.52 -4.76 -12.28
CA GLN A 25 -24.10 -5.93 -13.02
C GLN A 25 -25.19 -7.02 -13.04
N ARG A 26 -24.96 -8.13 -12.34
CA ARG A 26 -25.81 -9.33 -12.34
C ARG A 26 -26.81 -9.37 -11.18
N TYR A 27 -26.80 -8.41 -10.27
CA TYR A 27 -27.58 -8.50 -9.03
C TYR A 27 -28.41 -7.24 -8.78
N ASP A 28 -29.57 -7.43 -8.15
CA ASP A 28 -30.38 -6.37 -7.59
C ASP A 28 -29.97 -6.16 -6.13
N TYR A 29 -29.74 -4.91 -5.75
CA TYR A 29 -29.27 -4.55 -4.43
C TYR A 29 -30.30 -3.72 -3.68
N VAL A 30 -30.31 -3.93 -2.37
CA VAL A 30 -31.03 -3.11 -1.41
C VAL A 30 -30.04 -2.52 -0.41
N THR A 31 -30.36 -1.35 0.14
CA THR A 31 -29.60 -0.75 1.24
C THR A 31 -30.35 -0.87 2.56
N PHE A 32 -29.59 -1.08 3.63
CA PHE A 32 -30.07 -1.05 5.00
C PHE A 32 -29.26 0.01 5.74
N ASP A 33 -29.89 1.15 6.03
CA ASP A 33 -29.26 2.25 6.77
C ASP A 33 -29.42 2.04 8.27
N PHE A 34 -28.30 1.85 8.96
CA PHE A 34 -28.21 1.68 10.40
C PHE A 34 -27.40 2.79 11.07
N SER A 35 -27.24 3.94 10.41
CA SER A 35 -26.41 5.06 10.90
C SER A 35 -26.89 5.62 12.25
N SER A 36 -28.13 5.36 12.66
CA SER A 36 -28.65 5.70 13.99
C SER A 36 -28.09 4.82 15.12
N VAL A 37 -27.47 3.68 14.80
CA VAL A 37 -26.85 2.77 15.76
C VAL A 37 -25.39 3.17 15.97
N THR A 38 -25.14 3.97 17.00
CA THR A 38 -23.81 4.53 17.29
C THR A 38 -23.14 3.90 18.51
N LYS A 39 -23.85 3.07 19.28
CA LYS A 39 -23.30 2.44 20.48
C LYS A 39 -22.15 1.49 20.09
N PRO A 40 -20.98 1.60 20.74
CA PRO A 40 -19.89 0.66 20.45
C PRO A 40 -20.24 -0.80 20.79
N GLY A 41 -19.74 -1.72 19.97
CA GLY A 41 -19.94 -3.15 20.14
C GLY A 41 -19.76 -3.96 18.86
N VAL A 42 -20.09 -5.24 18.94
CA VAL A 42 -20.02 -6.18 17.82
C VAL A 42 -21.43 -6.46 17.32
N TYR A 43 -21.63 -6.41 16.00
CA TYR A 43 -22.95 -6.49 15.38
C TYR A 43 -22.98 -7.47 14.20
N LYS A 44 -24.18 -7.91 13.83
CA LYS A 44 -24.48 -8.69 12.64
C LYS A 44 -25.67 -8.10 11.90
N LEU A 45 -25.69 -8.20 10.58
CA LEU A 45 -26.89 -7.94 9.78
C LEU A 45 -27.59 -9.26 9.49
N SER A 46 -28.92 -9.27 9.62
CA SER A 46 -29.76 -10.43 9.29
C SER A 46 -30.84 -10.00 8.30
N TYR A 47 -31.00 -10.77 7.22
CA TYR A 47 -31.99 -10.55 6.18
C TYR A 47 -32.54 -11.89 5.68
N GLY A 48 -33.83 -12.13 5.91
CA GLY A 48 -34.45 -13.42 5.64
C GLY A 48 -33.77 -14.56 6.41
N LYS A 49 -33.16 -15.51 5.69
CA LYS A 49 -32.43 -16.64 6.28
C LYS A 49 -30.91 -16.41 6.33
N GLN A 50 -30.43 -15.26 5.88
CA GLN A 50 -29.00 -14.95 5.79
C GLN A 50 -28.58 -14.05 6.94
N THR A 51 -27.38 -14.28 7.47
CA THR A 51 -26.77 -13.43 8.49
C THR A 51 -25.31 -13.23 8.13
N THR A 52 -24.82 -11.99 8.22
CA THR A 52 -23.43 -11.65 7.91
C THR A 52 -22.47 -12.19 8.96
N LEU A 53 -21.18 -12.15 8.65
CA LEU A 53 -20.15 -12.16 9.69
C LEU A 53 -20.32 -10.95 10.62
N ALA A 54 -19.73 -11.06 11.81
CA ALA A 54 -19.75 -10.00 12.79
C ALA A 54 -18.84 -8.83 12.36
N PHE A 55 -19.24 -7.60 12.66
CA PHE A 55 -18.45 -6.40 12.43
C PHE A 55 -18.52 -5.46 13.64
N PRO A 56 -17.46 -4.68 13.92
CA PRO A 56 -17.45 -3.72 15.02
C PRO A 56 -18.11 -2.41 14.62
N ILE A 57 -18.69 -1.74 15.60
CA ILE A 57 -18.89 -0.28 15.62
C ILE A 57 -18.06 0.22 16.79
N ALA A 58 -17.09 1.08 16.51
CA ALA A 58 -16.22 1.70 17.49
C ALA A 58 -15.50 2.91 16.86
N ASP A 59 -14.93 3.78 17.69
CA ASP A 59 -14.22 4.98 17.22
C ASP A 59 -12.86 4.64 16.58
N ASP A 60 -12.32 3.45 16.85
CA ASP A 60 -10.96 3.02 16.50
C ASP A 60 -10.93 1.91 15.44
N VAL A 61 -12.04 1.62 14.74
CA VAL A 61 -12.14 0.50 13.78
C VAL A 61 -11.09 0.55 12.66
N TYR A 62 -10.59 1.73 12.31
CA TYR A 62 -9.55 1.92 11.29
C TYR A 62 -8.16 2.18 11.87
N GLN A 63 -8.01 2.22 13.21
CA GLN A 63 -6.76 2.63 13.88
C GLN A 63 -5.55 1.85 13.37
N ARG A 64 -5.72 0.55 13.05
CA ARG A 64 -4.65 -0.33 12.58
C ARG A 64 -4.82 -0.83 11.14
N ALA A 65 -5.86 -0.39 10.44
CA ALA A 65 -6.21 -0.93 9.12
C ALA A 65 -5.12 -0.67 8.06
N TRP A 66 -4.34 0.40 8.24
CA TRP A 66 -3.26 0.83 7.35
C TRP A 66 -1.87 0.31 7.74
N HIS A 67 -1.72 -0.32 8.92
CA HIS A 67 -0.41 -0.76 9.44
C HIS A 67 0.30 -1.67 8.45
N ASN A 68 -0.37 -2.71 7.94
CA ASN A 68 0.23 -3.66 6.99
C ASN A 68 0.73 -3.00 5.70
N THR A 69 0.13 -1.88 5.28
CA THR A 69 0.60 -1.13 4.11
C THR A 69 2.00 -0.59 4.34
N LEU A 70 2.24 0.02 5.51
CA LEU A 70 3.57 0.54 5.84
C LEU A 70 4.50 -0.56 6.30
N ASP A 71 4.06 -1.44 7.19
CA ASP A 71 4.94 -2.38 7.87
C ASP A 71 5.39 -3.53 6.96
N VAL A 72 4.58 -3.94 5.99
CA VAL A 72 4.83 -5.14 5.18
C VAL A 72 4.83 -4.81 3.70
N PHE A 73 3.75 -4.24 3.17
CA PHE A 73 3.60 -4.07 1.72
C PHE A 73 4.70 -3.17 1.13
N LEU A 74 4.88 -1.95 1.63
CA LEU A 74 5.92 -1.05 1.09
C LEU A 74 7.34 -1.64 1.21
N PRO A 75 7.78 -2.21 2.35
CA PRO A 75 9.08 -2.87 2.46
C PRO A 75 9.27 -4.03 1.49
N VAL A 76 8.25 -4.89 1.33
CA VAL A 76 8.30 -6.04 0.41
C VAL A 76 8.39 -5.62 -1.05
N GLN A 77 7.93 -4.42 -1.39
CA GLN A 77 8.01 -3.92 -2.75
C GLN A 77 9.32 -3.16 -3.05
N MET A 78 10.23 -3.02 -2.09
CA MET A 78 11.47 -2.27 -2.30
C MET A 78 12.38 -2.97 -3.31
N ASP A 79 12.55 -2.36 -4.48
CA ASP A 79 13.50 -2.83 -5.48
C ASP A 79 14.94 -2.51 -5.05
N HIS A 80 15.92 -3.17 -5.64
CA HIS A 80 17.35 -2.96 -5.37
C HIS A 80 17.81 -3.28 -3.95
N MET A 81 16.94 -3.86 -3.13
CA MET A 81 17.13 -4.15 -1.71
C MET A 81 16.86 -5.62 -1.41
N PHE A 82 17.68 -6.24 -0.57
CA PHE A 82 17.42 -7.53 0.04
C PHE A 82 16.40 -7.37 1.17
N VAL A 83 15.27 -8.08 1.11
CA VAL A 83 14.16 -7.89 2.06
C VAL A 83 13.91 -9.16 2.88
N ARG A 84 13.94 -9.00 4.20
CA ARG A 84 13.81 -10.07 5.19
C ARG A 84 12.80 -9.72 6.29
N GLU A 85 12.17 -10.75 6.82
CA GLU A 85 11.28 -10.70 7.98
C GLU A 85 11.61 -11.89 8.88
N ALA A 86 12.44 -11.68 9.90
CA ALA A 86 12.93 -12.73 10.79
C ALA A 86 13.51 -13.93 10.01
N TYR A 87 12.89 -15.11 10.02
CA TYR A 87 13.43 -16.27 9.31
C TYR A 87 13.01 -16.35 7.83
N ARG A 88 12.13 -15.44 7.37
CA ARG A 88 11.63 -15.39 6.01
C ARG A 88 12.43 -14.39 5.19
N VAL A 89 12.92 -14.82 4.03
CA VAL A 89 13.41 -13.92 2.98
C VAL A 89 12.27 -13.73 1.99
N TRP A 90 11.93 -12.47 1.70
CA TRP A 90 10.93 -12.12 0.69
C TRP A 90 11.55 -12.15 -0.71
N HIS A 91 12.71 -11.50 -0.87
CA HIS A 91 13.54 -11.59 -2.07
C HIS A 91 14.99 -11.14 -1.78
N GLY A 92 15.90 -11.44 -2.73
CA GLY A 92 17.26 -10.90 -2.76
C GLY A 92 17.28 -9.40 -3.13
N ALA A 93 18.40 -8.85 -3.58
CA ALA A 93 18.45 -7.49 -4.15
C ALA A 93 18.37 -7.57 -5.69
N PRO A 94 17.19 -7.37 -6.30
CA PRO A 94 17.02 -7.48 -7.75
C PRO A 94 17.43 -6.19 -8.49
N HIS A 95 17.45 -6.26 -9.82
CA HIS A 95 17.70 -5.15 -10.76
C HIS A 95 18.93 -4.27 -10.46
N LEU A 96 19.99 -4.85 -9.89
CA LEU A 96 21.23 -4.11 -9.62
C LEU A 96 21.95 -3.64 -10.89
N ASP A 97 21.55 -4.14 -12.06
CA ASP A 97 21.99 -3.72 -13.39
C ASP A 97 21.14 -2.60 -14.00
N ASP A 98 20.11 -2.11 -13.31
CA ASP A 98 19.30 -1.00 -13.79
C ASP A 98 20.14 0.29 -13.99
N ALA A 99 19.93 1.09 -15.04
CA ALA A 99 19.02 0.88 -16.17
C ALA A 99 19.70 1.21 -17.50
N LEU A 100 19.14 0.75 -18.62
CA LEU A 100 19.58 1.12 -19.98
C LEU A 100 18.70 2.23 -20.55
N GLN A 101 19.31 3.16 -21.28
CA GLN A 101 18.57 4.16 -22.05
C GLN A 101 17.72 3.47 -23.13
N ALA A 102 16.40 3.68 -23.10
CA ALA A 102 15.47 3.13 -24.08
C ALA A 102 15.87 3.54 -25.52
N PRO A 103 15.73 2.65 -26.52
CA PRO A 103 15.94 3.00 -27.92
C PRO A 103 15.00 4.10 -28.39
N VAL A 104 15.47 4.98 -29.29
CA VAL A 104 14.60 6.00 -29.89
C VAL A 104 13.53 5.37 -30.78
N ASN A 105 12.38 6.02 -30.86
CA ASN A 105 11.20 5.54 -31.60
C ASN A 105 10.72 4.15 -31.17
N TYR A 106 10.86 3.84 -29.88
CA TYR A 106 10.44 2.58 -29.29
C TYR A 106 9.11 2.73 -28.54
N SER A 107 8.23 1.74 -28.67
CA SER A 107 7.04 1.59 -27.86
C SER A 107 7.13 0.26 -27.13
N HIS A 108 7.11 0.31 -25.79
CA HIS A 108 6.96 -0.86 -24.95
C HIS A 108 5.51 -1.36 -24.99
N TRP A 109 5.32 -2.64 -24.66
CA TRP A 109 4.05 -3.35 -24.85
C TRP A 109 2.96 -2.93 -23.84
N ASP A 110 3.38 -2.33 -22.72
CA ASP A 110 2.54 -1.78 -21.65
C ASP A 110 2.15 -0.30 -21.85
N GLY A 111 2.62 0.32 -22.93
CA GLY A 111 2.26 1.69 -23.33
C GLY A 111 3.36 2.73 -23.16
N TRP A 112 4.51 2.41 -22.55
CA TRP A 112 5.63 3.35 -22.46
C TRP A 112 6.27 3.62 -23.83
N ARG A 113 6.65 4.88 -24.09
CA ARG A 113 7.17 5.30 -25.41
C ARG A 113 8.39 6.22 -25.28
N GLN A 114 9.45 5.86 -26.00
CA GLN A 114 10.59 6.73 -26.24
C GLN A 114 10.44 7.41 -27.61
N GLY A 115 10.49 8.73 -27.61
CA GLY A 115 10.43 9.54 -28.83
C GLY A 115 11.67 9.44 -29.73
N PRO A 116 11.80 10.30 -30.75
CA PRO A 116 12.90 10.24 -31.72
C PRO A 116 14.27 10.66 -31.16
N VAL A 117 14.32 11.23 -29.96
CA VAL A 117 15.54 11.65 -29.27
C VAL A 117 15.49 11.20 -27.81
N THR A 118 16.64 10.96 -27.18
CA THR A 118 16.75 10.52 -25.77
C THR A 118 16.52 11.67 -24.78
N GLY A 119 16.83 12.91 -25.17
CA GLY A 119 16.71 14.08 -24.30
C GLY A 119 17.74 14.14 -23.17
N ASN A 120 18.78 13.29 -23.23
CA ASN A 120 19.88 13.24 -22.27
C ASN A 120 21.20 12.87 -22.96
N LYS A 121 22.28 12.70 -22.17
CA LYS A 121 23.64 12.42 -22.66
C LYS A 121 23.89 10.96 -23.06
N TYR A 122 23.00 10.03 -22.69
CA TYR A 122 23.19 8.60 -22.90
C TYR A 122 22.66 8.17 -24.28
N LYS A 123 23.41 7.28 -24.93
CA LYS A 123 23.02 6.66 -26.20
C LYS A 123 21.98 5.57 -25.95
N PRO A 124 21.16 5.22 -26.96
CA PRO A 124 20.34 4.02 -26.92
C PRO A 124 21.12 2.78 -26.43
N LEU A 125 20.56 2.06 -25.47
CA LEU A 125 21.13 0.87 -24.83
C LEU A 125 22.44 1.13 -24.06
N GLU A 126 22.78 2.38 -23.79
CA GLU A 126 23.86 2.74 -22.86
C GLU A 126 23.35 2.64 -21.41
N HIS A 127 24.19 2.10 -20.52
CA HIS A 127 23.89 2.04 -19.10
C HIS A 127 23.87 3.43 -18.48
N ILE A 128 22.82 3.69 -17.70
CA ILE A 128 22.60 4.91 -16.94
C ILE A 128 22.95 4.62 -15.48
N PRO A 129 24.08 5.13 -14.97
CA PRO A 129 24.48 4.89 -13.59
C PRO A 129 23.54 5.61 -12.61
N GLY A 130 23.32 4.98 -11.46
CA GLY A 130 22.60 5.58 -10.32
C GLY A 130 21.08 5.42 -10.35
N LEU A 131 20.53 4.64 -11.29
CA LEU A 131 19.09 4.31 -11.32
C LEU A 131 18.76 3.01 -10.58
N ASN A 132 19.76 2.24 -10.17
CA ASN A 132 19.63 1.01 -9.40
C ASN A 132 19.54 1.23 -7.87
N VAL A 133 18.82 2.27 -7.43
CA VAL A 133 18.73 2.64 -6.01
C VAL A 133 17.30 3.02 -5.64
N GLY A 134 16.78 2.38 -4.60
CA GLY A 134 15.46 2.67 -4.04
C GLY A 134 14.32 2.33 -5.00
N GLY A 135 13.18 2.99 -4.77
CA GLY A 135 11.94 2.74 -5.51
C GLY A 135 11.18 1.52 -5.00
N TRP A 136 9.94 1.41 -5.48
CA TRP A 136 9.08 0.26 -5.28
C TRP A 136 8.68 -0.34 -6.61
N PHE A 137 8.50 -1.65 -6.70
CA PHE A 137 7.83 -2.25 -7.85
C PHE A 137 6.46 -1.59 -8.06
N ASP A 138 6.12 -1.27 -9.31
CA ASP A 138 4.93 -0.47 -9.63
C ASP A 138 3.63 -1.20 -9.27
N ALA A 139 3.53 -2.48 -9.63
CA ALA A 139 2.37 -3.30 -9.35
C ALA A 139 2.70 -4.79 -9.13
N GLY A 140 2.23 -5.66 -10.02
CA GLY A 140 2.43 -7.11 -9.94
C GLY A 140 3.59 -7.63 -10.78
N ASP A 141 4.16 -6.76 -11.61
CA ASP A 141 5.42 -6.90 -12.31
C ASP A 141 6.55 -6.20 -11.55
N PHE A 142 7.70 -6.03 -12.19
CA PHE A 142 8.94 -5.61 -11.55
C PHE A 142 9.52 -4.31 -12.13
N ASP A 143 8.74 -3.56 -12.90
CA ASP A 143 9.18 -2.25 -13.38
C ASP A 143 8.99 -1.16 -12.29
N ILE A 144 9.67 -0.03 -12.50
CA ILE A 144 9.49 1.17 -11.68
C ILE A 144 8.95 2.27 -12.58
N GLN A 145 7.76 2.76 -12.27
CA GLN A 145 7.13 3.85 -13.01
C GLN A 145 7.17 5.17 -12.24
N THR A 146 7.90 6.15 -12.77
CA THR A 146 8.08 7.47 -12.15
C THR A 146 6.78 8.13 -11.69
N PRO A 147 5.67 8.16 -12.47
CA PRO A 147 4.43 8.79 -12.02
C PRO A 147 3.80 8.11 -10.80
N SER A 148 3.85 6.79 -10.73
CA SER A 148 3.33 6.02 -9.60
C SER A 148 4.20 6.20 -8.36
N GLN A 149 5.53 6.17 -8.51
CA GLN A 149 6.46 6.47 -7.42
C GLN A 149 6.18 7.87 -6.84
N GLN A 150 6.00 8.87 -7.72
CA GLN A 150 5.64 10.23 -7.30
C GLN A 150 4.30 10.29 -6.55
N ALA A 151 3.29 9.54 -7.00
CA ALA A 151 2.01 9.48 -6.32
C ALA A 151 2.13 8.89 -4.91
N VAL A 152 2.88 7.80 -4.74
CA VAL A 152 3.15 7.18 -3.44
C VAL A 152 3.91 8.13 -2.52
N ILE A 153 4.98 8.75 -3.01
CA ILE A 153 5.77 9.73 -2.24
C ILE A 153 4.88 10.89 -1.79
N ASN A 154 4.08 11.46 -2.69
CA ASN A 154 3.16 12.55 -2.35
C ASN A 154 2.12 12.13 -1.30
N ALA A 155 1.59 10.90 -1.39
CA ALA A 155 0.67 10.38 -0.38
C ALA A 155 1.33 10.22 0.99
N LEU A 156 2.59 9.75 1.04
CA LEU A 156 3.35 9.62 2.29
C LEU A 156 3.69 10.99 2.90
N VAL A 157 4.02 11.98 2.08
CA VAL A 157 4.24 13.37 2.53
C VAL A 157 2.94 13.94 3.10
N GLN A 158 1.82 13.80 2.40
CA GLN A 158 0.52 14.27 2.90
C GLN A 158 0.11 13.56 4.20
N LEU A 159 0.37 12.25 4.31
CA LEU A 159 0.12 11.49 5.53
C LEU A 159 0.91 12.06 6.72
N TRP A 160 2.18 12.39 6.50
CA TRP A 160 3.02 13.02 7.51
C TRP A 160 2.55 14.43 7.87
N GLU A 161 2.29 15.27 6.88
CA GLU A 161 1.93 16.68 7.07
C GLU A 161 0.55 16.87 7.72
N GLU A 162 -0.43 16.05 7.36
CA GLU A 162 -1.81 16.16 7.83
C GLU A 162 -2.04 15.43 9.16
N PHE A 163 -1.41 14.27 9.36
CA PHE A 163 -1.72 13.37 10.47
C PHE A 163 -0.56 13.06 11.42
N ASP A 164 0.66 13.56 11.15
CA ASP A 164 1.87 13.33 11.96
C ASP A 164 2.09 11.84 12.27
N VAL A 165 1.87 10.99 11.26
CA VAL A 165 2.03 9.54 11.43
C VAL A 165 3.51 9.25 11.70
N ALA A 166 3.83 8.73 12.88
CA ALA A 166 5.19 8.40 13.30
C ALA A 166 5.45 6.89 13.42
N ARG A 167 4.63 6.05 12.78
CA ARG A 167 4.78 4.60 12.86
C ARG A 167 6.06 4.16 12.15
N ASP A 168 6.88 3.40 12.87
CA ASP A 168 8.09 2.77 12.36
C ASP A 168 8.15 1.31 12.81
N GLU A 169 8.26 0.40 11.86
CA GLU A 169 8.39 -1.04 12.07
C GLU A 169 9.46 -1.65 11.16
N THR A 170 10.27 -0.84 10.46
CA THR A 170 11.12 -1.35 9.39
C THR A 170 12.50 -0.70 9.42
N LEU A 171 13.53 -1.52 9.53
CA LEU A 171 14.91 -1.08 9.32
C LEU A 171 15.19 -1.05 7.82
N ILE A 172 15.68 0.10 7.34
CA ILE A 172 16.15 0.27 5.96
C ILE A 172 17.62 0.72 6.00
N ASP A 173 18.50 -0.15 5.54
CA ASP A 173 19.92 0.12 5.36
C ASP A 173 20.23 0.22 3.86
N GLN A 174 20.10 1.43 3.33
CA GLN A 174 20.37 1.75 1.92
C GLN A 174 21.81 1.43 1.52
N ALA A 175 22.78 1.60 2.42
CA ALA A 175 24.19 1.40 2.11
C ALA A 175 24.51 -0.08 1.86
N ASN A 176 23.90 -0.97 2.67
CA ASN A 176 24.04 -2.42 2.52
C ASN A 176 22.94 -3.06 1.67
N ARG A 177 22.03 -2.24 1.12
CA ARG A 177 20.87 -2.68 0.32
C ARG A 177 20.04 -3.72 1.07
N TYR A 178 19.72 -3.44 2.32
CA TYR A 178 19.07 -4.38 3.22
C TYR A 178 17.84 -3.78 3.90
N VAL A 179 16.80 -4.59 4.05
CA VAL A 179 15.57 -4.25 4.75
C VAL A 179 15.23 -5.39 5.71
N GLU A 180 14.96 -5.03 6.97
CA GLU A 180 14.37 -5.93 7.96
C GLU A 180 13.00 -5.40 8.39
N ILE A 181 11.97 -6.18 8.09
CA ILE A 181 10.59 -5.94 8.50
C ILE A 181 10.41 -6.35 9.97
N HIS A 182 9.59 -5.60 10.70
CA HIS A 182 9.34 -5.75 12.15
C HIS A 182 10.59 -5.52 13.01
N LEU A 183 11.49 -4.66 12.53
CA LEU A 183 12.62 -4.14 13.29
C LEU A 183 12.55 -2.61 13.33
N PRO A 184 11.84 -2.02 14.30
CA PRO A 184 11.70 -0.57 14.43
C PRO A 184 13.03 0.14 14.56
N THR A 185 13.13 1.35 14.00
CA THR A 185 14.25 2.26 14.18
C THR A 185 13.81 3.53 14.94
N ALA A 186 14.65 4.57 14.92
CA ALA A 186 14.32 5.87 15.50
C ALA A 186 13.64 6.83 14.50
N SER A 187 13.42 6.39 13.24
CA SER A 187 12.83 7.20 12.18
C SER A 187 11.98 6.34 11.24
N PRO A 188 10.73 6.72 10.96
CA PRO A 188 9.91 6.02 9.96
C PRO A 188 10.59 5.92 8.59
N MET A 189 10.23 4.88 7.83
CA MET A 189 10.81 4.60 6.51
C MET A 189 10.77 5.75 5.51
N TYR A 190 9.70 6.56 5.52
CA TYR A 190 9.55 7.71 4.63
C TYR A 190 10.29 8.96 5.13
N CYS A 191 10.82 8.92 6.36
CA CYS A 191 11.65 9.97 6.96
C CYS A 191 13.13 9.59 7.05
N SER A 192 13.52 8.36 6.70
CA SER A 192 14.91 7.93 6.79
C SER A 192 15.77 8.78 5.86
N ARG A 193 16.49 9.75 6.44
CA ARG A 193 17.44 10.58 5.69
C ARG A 193 18.55 9.65 5.22
N SER A 194 18.70 9.53 3.90
CA SER A 194 19.99 9.16 3.31
C SER A 194 21.03 10.06 3.97
N SER A 195 21.94 9.48 4.75
CA SER A 195 23.16 10.15 5.15
C SER A 195 23.82 10.63 3.87
N THR A 196 23.72 11.94 3.65
CA THR A 196 24.20 12.70 2.50
C THR A 196 25.50 12.13 1.97
N VAL A 197 25.46 11.51 0.80
CA VAL A 197 26.63 11.43 -0.06
C VAL A 197 26.71 12.80 -0.74
N PRO A 198 27.71 13.64 -0.45
CA PRO A 198 27.86 14.89 -1.17
C PRO A 198 28.10 14.56 -2.64
N TYR A 199 27.24 15.06 -3.51
CA TYR A 199 27.55 15.13 -4.94
C TYR A 199 28.76 16.06 -5.10
N SER A 200 29.91 15.47 -5.43
CA SER A 200 31.10 16.17 -5.93
C SER A 200 31.18 16.02 -7.44
#